data_AF-A0A450Z7U5-F1
#
_entry.id   AF-A0A450Z7U5-F1
#
_cell.length_a   1.000
_cell.length_b   1.000
_cell.length_c   1.000
_cell.angle_alpha   90.00
_cell.angle_beta   90.00
_cell.angle_gamma   90.00
#
_symmetry.space_group_name_H-M   'P 1'
#
loop_
_entity.id
_entity.type
_entity.pdbx_description
1 polymer ?
#
loop_
_entity_poly.entity_id
_entity_poly.type
_entity_poly.pdbx_seq_one_letter_code
_entity_poly.pdbx_strand_id
1 'polypeptide(L)'
;MAAWRNATIDWWETQRQRFELFTSQLVLDEASEGNPEAAQRRLRALAGIPHLPMPEPVTDLATLLLAEGALPKKAADDALHVAVCAYHGIDYLLTWNCRHIDNAEMKPRMRSICLLHGYTCPEICVPLELMGENDER
;
A
#
# COMPACT_ATOMS: atom_id res chain seq x y z
N MET A 1 17.83 6.65 6.47
CA MET A 1 16.65 7.40 6.97
C MET A 1 16.38 8.70 6.20
N ALA A 2 17.36 9.58 5.96
CA ALA A 2 17.13 10.82 5.18
C ALA A 2 16.68 10.55 3.72
N ALA A 3 17.26 9.55 3.06
CA ALA A 3 16.95 9.22 1.66
C ALA A 3 15.48 8.78 1.44
N TRP A 4 14.90 7.97 2.32
CA TRP A 4 13.52 7.48 2.17
C TRP A 4 12.49 8.57 2.42
N ARG A 5 12.74 9.43 3.41
CA ARG A 5 11.91 10.60 3.66
C ARG A 5 11.92 11.54 2.47
N ASN A 6 13.10 11.82 1.90
CA ASN A 6 13.22 12.67 0.73
C ASN A 6 12.52 12.06 -0.48
N ALA A 7 12.72 10.77 -0.77
CA ALA A 7 12.03 10.09 -1.86
C ALA A 7 10.50 10.12 -1.75
N THR A 8 9.96 10.00 -0.52
CA THR A 8 8.51 10.14 -0.29
C THR A 8 8.03 11.55 -0.61
N ILE A 9 8.76 12.57 -0.14
CA ILE A 9 8.44 13.97 -0.39
C ILE A 9 8.53 14.26 -1.89
N ASP A 10 9.60 13.82 -2.55
CA ASP A 10 9.83 14.06 -3.97
C ASP A 10 8.72 13.44 -4.82
N TRP A 11 8.34 12.19 -4.57
CA TRP A 11 7.20 11.57 -5.25
C TRP A 11 5.89 12.32 -4.97
N TRP A 12 5.65 12.71 -3.72
CA TRP A 12 4.43 13.41 -3.32
C TRP A 12 4.31 14.77 -4.01
N GLU A 13 5.39 15.53 -4.09
CA GLU A 13 5.38 16.87 -4.70
C GLU A 13 5.36 16.82 -6.23
N THR A 14 6.04 15.84 -6.84
CA THR A 14 6.26 15.84 -8.30
C THR A 14 5.37 14.89 -9.08
N GLN A 15 4.97 13.75 -8.49
CA GLN A 15 4.30 12.68 -9.23
C GLN A 15 2.85 12.46 -8.84
N ARG A 16 2.43 12.84 -7.62
CA ARG A 16 1.09 12.49 -7.10
C ARG A 16 -0.07 12.92 -8.00
N GLN A 17 0.08 14.01 -8.77
CA GLN A 17 -0.96 14.54 -9.67
C GLN A 17 -1.19 13.66 -10.91
N ARG A 18 -0.28 12.72 -11.19
CA ARG A 18 -0.41 11.74 -12.29
C ARG A 18 -1.29 10.55 -11.92
N PHE A 19 -1.66 10.43 -10.64
CA PHE A 19 -2.37 9.28 -10.10
C PHE A 19 -3.65 9.74 -9.39
N GLU A 20 -4.66 8.88 -9.41
CA GLU A 20 -5.79 9.02 -8.49
C GLU A 20 -5.40 8.40 -7.16
N LEU A 21 -5.45 9.19 -6.09
CA LEU A 21 -5.01 8.75 -4.77
C LEU A 21 -6.19 8.19 -3.99
N PHE A 22 -5.94 7.11 -3.26
CA PHE A 22 -6.88 6.49 -2.35
C PHE A 22 -6.20 6.18 -1.01
N THR A 23 -6.97 6.19 0.07
CA THR A 23 -6.52 5.81 1.41
C THR A 23 -7.51 4.82 2.04
N SER A 24 -7.09 4.10 3.08
CA SER A 24 -7.95 3.24 3.89
C SER A 24 -7.96 3.69 5.35
N GLN A 25 -8.91 3.19 6.15
CA GLN A 25 -8.97 3.46 7.59
C GLN A 25 -7.71 2.94 8.26
N LEU A 26 -7.21 1.80 7.79
CA LEU A 26 -5.96 1.21 8.25
C LEU A 26 -4.78 2.19 8.09
N VAL A 27 -4.65 2.83 6.93
CA VAL A 27 -3.60 3.86 6.70
C VAL A 27 -3.77 5.06 7.63
N LEU A 28 -5.01 5.48 7.91
CA LEU A 28 -5.26 6.60 8.83
C LEU A 28 -4.90 6.24 10.27
N ASP A 29 -5.25 5.03 10.70
CA ASP A 29 -4.95 4.51 12.03
C ASP A 29 -3.43 4.46 12.22
N GLU A 30 -2.70 3.83 11.29
CA GLU A 30 -1.22 3.80 11.26
C GLU A 30 -0.60 5.21 11.22
N ALA A 31 -1.16 6.11 10.40
CA ALA A 31 -0.67 7.48 10.29
C ALA A 31 -0.85 8.27 11.59
N SER A 32 -1.83 7.91 12.42
CA SER A 32 -2.11 8.58 13.70
C SER A 32 -1.16 8.18 14.83
N GLU A 33 -0.39 7.09 14.66
CA GLU A 33 0.45 6.54 15.73
C GLU A 33 1.77 7.29 15.95
N GLY A 34 2.33 7.15 17.15
CA GLY A 34 3.65 7.67 17.50
C GLY A 34 3.64 9.16 17.89
N ASN A 35 4.62 9.92 17.42
CA ASN A 35 4.79 11.32 17.82
C ASN A 35 3.60 12.19 17.33
N PRO A 36 2.92 12.95 18.23
CA PRO A 36 1.72 13.70 17.88
C PRO A 36 1.89 14.72 16.74
N GLU A 37 3.02 15.44 16.71
CA GLU A 37 3.27 16.42 15.65
C GLU A 37 3.50 15.74 14.29
N ALA A 38 4.22 14.62 14.29
CA ALA A 38 4.44 13.83 13.08
C ALA A 38 3.14 13.19 12.59
N ALA A 39 2.32 12.65 13.49
CA ALA A 39 1.01 12.12 13.20
C ALA A 39 0.09 13.17 12.58
N GLN A 40 0.03 14.37 13.19
CA GLN A 40 -0.78 15.47 12.65
C GLN A 40 -0.34 15.88 11.24
N ARG A 41 0.97 15.89 10.96
CA ARG A 41 1.48 16.18 9.60
C ARG A 41 1.04 15.11 8.60
N ARG A 42 1.13 13.81 8.95
CA ARG A 42 0.70 12.71 8.07
C ARG A 42 -0.82 12.76 7.81
N LEU A 43 -1.62 12.94 8.86
CA LEU A 43 -3.07 13.05 8.73
C LEU A 43 -3.49 14.25 7.86
N ARG A 44 -2.80 15.39 7.96
CA ARG A 44 -3.04 16.54 7.07
C ARG A 44 -2.70 16.24 5.61
N ALA A 45 -1.65 15.45 5.35
CA ALA A 45 -1.30 15.05 3.99
C ALA A 45 -2.36 14.12 3.37
N LEU A 46 -2.99 13.26 4.19
CA LEU A 46 -4.06 12.36 3.76
C LEU A 46 -5.43 13.05 3.67
N ALA A 47 -5.57 14.29 4.16
CA ALA A 47 -6.84 14.99 4.17
C ALA A 47 -7.34 15.25 2.73
N GLY A 48 -8.60 14.89 2.48
CA GLY A 48 -9.25 15.06 1.17
C GLY A 48 -9.01 13.93 0.18
N ILE A 49 -8.21 12.91 0.53
CA ILE A 49 -8.05 11.70 -0.28
C ILE A 49 -9.28 10.78 -0.06
N PRO A 50 -9.91 10.27 -1.13
CA PRO A 50 -11.01 9.32 -1.02
C PRO A 50 -10.65 8.07 -0.21
N HIS A 51 -11.59 7.62 0.61
CA HIS A 51 -11.43 6.47 1.49
C HIS A 51 -12.07 5.21 0.87
N LEU A 52 -11.26 4.17 0.70
CA LEU A 52 -11.70 2.83 0.32
C LEU A 52 -12.40 2.10 1.48
N PRO A 53 -13.68 1.70 1.33
CA PRO A 53 -14.37 0.88 2.31
C PRO A 53 -13.70 -0.47 2.52
N MET A 54 -13.79 -1.03 3.73
CA MET A 54 -13.23 -2.36 4.04
C MET A 54 -14.35 -3.31 4.48
N PRO A 55 -15.21 -3.77 3.55
CA PRO A 55 -16.28 -4.72 3.85
C PRO A 55 -15.71 -6.11 4.16
N GLU A 56 -16.56 -7.02 4.64
CA GLU A 56 -16.18 -8.41 4.99
C GLU A 56 -15.35 -9.15 3.91
N PRO A 57 -15.61 -9.02 2.60
CA PRO A 57 -14.77 -9.66 1.57
C PRO A 57 -13.30 -9.22 1.60
N VAL A 58 -13.01 -8.00 2.06
CA VAL A 58 -11.63 -7.52 2.23
C VAL A 58 -10.95 -8.27 3.37
N THR A 59 -11.64 -8.45 4.51
CA THR A 59 -11.09 -9.19 5.65
C THR A 59 -10.96 -10.69 5.35
N ASP A 60 -11.86 -11.24 4.55
CA ASP A 60 -11.78 -12.63 4.08
C ASP A 60 -10.55 -12.84 3.18
N LEU A 61 -10.33 -11.95 2.22
CA LEU A 61 -9.16 -12.00 1.35
C LEU A 61 -7.85 -11.83 2.13
N ALA A 62 -7.81 -10.93 3.11
CA ALA A 62 -6.64 -10.77 3.99
C ALA A 62 -6.35 -12.07 4.77
N THR A 63 -7.40 -12.72 5.29
CA THR A 63 -7.29 -13.99 6.01
C THR A 63 -6.77 -15.11 5.10
N LEU A 64 -7.26 -15.17 3.85
CA LEU A 64 -6.80 -16.12 2.84
C LEU A 64 -5.31 -15.93 2.51
N LEU A 65 -4.86 -14.69 2.31
CA LEU A 65 -3.45 -14.36 2.05
C LEU A 65 -2.53 -14.87 3.18
N LEU A 66 -2.97 -14.79 4.43
CA LEU A 66 -2.22 -15.31 5.58
C LEU A 66 -2.27 -16.84 5.67
N ALA A 67 -3.45 -17.43 5.43
CA ALA A 67 -3.68 -18.86 5.55
C ALA A 67 -2.90 -19.64 4.48
N GLU A 68 -2.85 -19.12 3.25
CA GLU A 68 -2.13 -19.72 2.12
C GLU A 68 -0.63 -19.36 2.08
N GLY A 69 -0.16 -18.55 3.05
CA GLY A 69 1.26 -18.25 3.21
C GLY A 69 1.82 -17.27 2.19
N ALA A 70 0.97 -16.36 1.67
CA ALA A 70 1.41 -15.18 0.94
C ALA A 70 2.19 -14.24 1.85
N LEU A 71 1.77 -14.14 3.11
CA LEU A 71 2.33 -13.27 4.15
C LEU A 71 2.55 -14.06 5.46
N PRO A 72 3.51 -13.67 6.32
CA PRO A 72 3.67 -14.25 7.65
C PRO A 72 2.37 -14.10 8.44
N LYS A 73 1.98 -15.11 9.22
CA LYS A 73 0.75 -15.08 10.05
C LYS A 73 0.62 -13.88 10.99
N LYS A 74 1.74 -13.23 11.33
CA LYS A 74 1.82 -12.03 12.19
C LYS A 74 1.65 -10.71 11.43
N ALA A 75 1.57 -10.75 10.11
CA ALA A 75 1.53 -9.59 9.22
C ALA A 75 0.08 -9.32 8.78
N ALA A 76 -0.83 -9.19 9.76
CA ALA A 76 -2.26 -9.07 9.51
C ALA A 76 -2.61 -7.75 8.81
N ASP A 77 -2.08 -6.64 9.30
CA ASP A 77 -2.28 -5.30 8.71
C ASP A 77 -1.70 -5.26 7.29
N ASP A 78 -0.54 -5.87 7.08
CA ASP A 78 0.09 -6.00 5.77
C ASP A 78 -0.80 -6.77 4.77
N ALA A 79 -1.43 -7.85 5.20
CA ALA A 79 -2.38 -8.60 4.38
C ALA A 79 -3.65 -7.79 4.09
N LEU A 80 -4.08 -6.99 5.06
CA LEU A 80 -5.25 -6.13 4.91
C LEU A 80 -5.00 -5.01 3.91
N HIS A 81 -3.83 -4.36 3.90
CA HIS A 81 -3.44 -3.39 2.87
C HIS A 81 -3.53 -3.97 1.46
N VAL A 82 -2.96 -5.17 1.26
CA VAL A 82 -2.99 -5.85 -0.04
C VAL A 82 -4.43 -6.22 -0.43
N ALA A 83 -5.21 -6.74 0.51
CA ALA A 83 -6.59 -7.15 0.26
C ALA A 83 -7.50 -5.98 -0.08
N VAL A 84 -7.37 -4.83 0.58
CA VAL A 84 -8.11 -3.60 0.25
C VAL A 84 -7.82 -3.20 -1.19
N CYS A 85 -6.55 -3.12 -1.57
CA CYS A 85 -6.16 -2.76 -2.93
C CYS A 85 -6.68 -3.77 -3.95
N ALA A 86 -6.53 -5.06 -3.69
CA ALA A 86 -6.95 -6.11 -4.61
C ALA A 86 -8.48 -6.16 -4.79
N TYR A 87 -9.24 -5.95 -3.72
CA TYR A 87 -10.70 -5.91 -3.75
C TYR A 87 -11.23 -4.72 -4.57
N HIS A 88 -10.62 -3.55 -4.43
CA HIS A 88 -11.03 -2.33 -5.16
C HIS A 88 -10.41 -2.19 -6.54
N GLY A 89 -9.53 -3.13 -6.95
CA GLY A 89 -8.85 -3.06 -8.24
C GLY A 89 -7.85 -1.91 -8.34
N ILE A 90 -7.19 -1.57 -7.22
CA ILE A 90 -6.16 -0.54 -7.18
C ILE A 90 -4.92 -1.04 -7.94
N ASP A 91 -4.42 -0.21 -8.86
CA ASP A 91 -3.28 -0.56 -9.70
C ASP A 91 -1.96 -0.65 -8.91
N TYR A 92 -1.74 0.27 -7.97
CA TYR A 92 -0.48 0.42 -7.25
C TYR A 92 -0.69 0.53 -5.74
N LEU A 93 0.04 -0.29 -4.98
CA LEU A 93 0.16 -0.18 -3.53
C LEU A 93 1.53 0.40 -3.18
N LEU A 94 1.56 1.69 -2.88
CA LEU A 94 2.78 2.40 -2.53
C LEU A 94 3.13 2.14 -1.05
N THR A 95 4.27 1.49 -0.80
CA THR A 95 4.67 1.13 0.57
C THR A 95 6.18 1.26 0.78
N TRP A 96 6.58 1.52 2.02
CA TRP A 96 7.97 1.38 2.48
C TRP A 96 8.17 0.07 3.27
N ASN A 97 7.15 -0.78 3.41
CA ASN A 97 7.28 -2.07 4.07
C ASN A 97 7.86 -3.13 3.12
N CYS A 98 9.15 -2.98 2.82
CA CYS A 98 9.95 -3.94 2.03
C CYS A 98 10.25 -5.24 2.76
N ARG A 99 9.96 -5.32 4.08
CA ARG A 99 10.23 -6.53 4.85
C ARG A 99 9.14 -7.58 4.68
N HIS A 100 7.89 -7.14 4.64
CA HIS A 100 6.74 -8.04 4.67
C HIS A 100 5.87 -7.95 3.42
N ILE A 101 5.68 -6.76 2.84
CA ILE A 101 4.81 -6.60 1.66
C ILE A 101 5.65 -6.54 0.38
N ASP A 102 6.63 -5.64 0.32
CA ASP A 102 7.51 -5.46 -0.84
C ASP A 102 8.70 -6.44 -0.81
N ASN A 103 8.38 -7.74 -0.61
CA ASN A 103 9.34 -8.84 -0.69
C ASN A 103 9.17 -9.58 -2.02
N ALA A 104 10.23 -9.64 -2.83
CA ALA A 104 10.23 -10.23 -4.17
C ALA A 104 9.83 -11.72 -4.20
N GLU A 105 10.02 -12.48 -3.12
CA GLU A 105 9.58 -13.87 -3.02
C GLU A 105 8.09 -14.00 -2.66
N MET A 106 7.54 -12.98 -2.01
CA MET A 106 6.16 -12.97 -1.52
C MET A 106 5.21 -12.38 -2.55
N LYS A 107 5.65 -11.39 -3.35
CA LYS A 107 4.85 -10.78 -4.43
C LYS A 107 4.25 -11.80 -5.40
N PRO A 108 5.01 -12.79 -5.93
CA PRO A 108 4.43 -13.81 -6.82
C PRO A 108 3.33 -14.62 -6.13
N ARG A 109 3.48 -14.95 -4.84
CA ARG A 109 2.46 -15.69 -4.09
C ARG A 109 1.21 -14.87 -3.87
N MET A 110 1.35 -13.60 -3.47
CA MET A 110 0.21 -12.68 -3.33
C MET A 110 -0.54 -12.53 -4.65
N ARG A 111 0.18 -12.35 -5.77
CA ARG A 111 -0.42 -12.30 -7.10
C ARG A 111 -1.18 -13.59 -7.44
N SER A 112 -0.58 -14.75 -7.21
CA SER A 112 -1.23 -16.04 -7.47
C SER A 112 -2.51 -16.24 -6.64
N ILE A 113 -2.47 -15.91 -5.35
CA ILE A 113 -3.62 -16.09 -4.45
C ILE A 113 -4.75 -15.13 -4.83
N CYS A 114 -4.45 -13.84 -5.03
CA CYS A 114 -5.45 -12.89 -5.51
C CYS A 114 -6.10 -13.38 -6.81
N LEU A 115 -5.29 -13.82 -7.79
CA LEU A 115 -5.80 -14.30 -9.08
C LEU A 115 -6.68 -15.54 -8.95
N LEU A 116 -6.29 -16.50 -8.11
CA LEU A 116 -7.07 -17.73 -7.85
C LEU A 116 -8.45 -17.42 -7.25
N HIS A 117 -8.56 -16.35 -6.48
CA HIS A 117 -9.81 -15.91 -5.85
C HIS A 117 -10.54 -14.81 -6.65
N GLY A 118 -10.12 -14.54 -7.89
CA GLY A 118 -10.80 -13.62 -8.81
C GLY A 118 -10.47 -12.14 -8.62
N TYR A 119 -9.39 -11.82 -7.89
CA TYR A 119 -8.90 -10.48 -7.64
C TYR A 119 -7.61 -10.19 -8.43
N THR A 120 -7.38 -8.90 -8.72
CA THR A 120 -6.11 -8.44 -9.28
C THR A 120 -5.25 -7.91 -8.14
N CYS A 121 -4.08 -8.52 -7.91
CA CYS A 121 -3.14 -8.00 -6.92
C CYS A 121 -2.54 -6.67 -7.43
N PRO A 122 -2.47 -5.61 -6.59
CA PRO A 122 -1.81 -4.37 -6.97
C PRO A 122 -0.33 -4.60 -7.26
N GLU A 123 0.27 -3.73 -8.05
CA GLU A 123 1.72 -3.64 -8.10
C GLU A 123 2.22 -2.95 -6.84
N ILE A 124 2.91 -3.73 -6.01
CA ILE A 124 3.47 -3.27 -4.74
C ILE A 124 4.82 -2.65 -5.05
N CYS A 125 5.02 -1.39 -4.71
CA CYS A 125 6.24 -0.68 -5.08
C CYS A 125 6.61 0.40 -4.06
N VAL A 126 7.89 0.79 -4.07
CA VAL A 126 8.38 1.95 -3.32
C VAL A 126 8.23 3.23 -4.13
N PRO A 127 8.17 4.42 -3.51
CA PRO A 127 8.04 5.70 -4.22
C PRO A 127 9.04 5.93 -5.34
N LEU A 128 10.27 5.42 -5.20
CA LEU A 128 11.32 5.53 -6.22
C LEU A 128 10.97 4.80 -7.53
N GLU A 129 10.17 3.73 -7.46
CA GLU A 129 9.75 2.96 -8.64
C GLU A 129 8.61 3.65 -9.41
N LEU A 130 7.91 4.61 -8.78
CA LEU A 130 6.82 5.38 -9.39
C LEU A 130 7.22 6.81 -9.80
N MET A 131 8.52 7.06 -10.02
CA MET A 131 9.00 8.36 -10.53
C MET A 131 8.68 8.57 -12.02
N GLY A 132 8.30 7.52 -12.74
CA GLY A 132 8.11 7.52 -14.19
C GLY A 132 9.43 7.45 -14.96
N GLU A 133 9.35 7.46 -16.29
CA GLU A 133 10.55 7.58 -17.13
C GLU A 133 11.14 8.98 -16.93
N ASN A 134 12.41 9.07 -16.54
CA ASN A 134 13.18 10.29 -16.76
C ASN A 134 13.24 10.47 -18.27
N ASP A 135 12.51 11.45 -18.78
CA ASP A 135 12.53 11.83 -20.19
C ASP A 135 13.90 12.47 -20.48
N GLU A 136 14.93 11.62 -20.60
CA GLU A 136 16.17 11.96 -21.30
C GLU A 136 15.91 11.72 -22.80
N ARG A 137 15.20 12.66 -23.42
CA ARG A 137 15.13 12.81 -24.87
C ARG A 137 15.46 14.23 -25.29
#